data_AF-A0A7X9IK16-F1
#
_entry.id   AF-A0A7X9IK16-F1
#
_cell.length_a   1.000
_cell.length_b   1.000
_cell.length_c   1.000
_cell.angle_alpha   90.00
_cell.angle_beta   90.00
_cell.angle_gamma   90.00
#
_symmetry.space_group_name_H-M   'P 1'
#
loop_
_entity.id
_entity.type
_entity.pdbx_description
1 polymer ?
#
loop_
_entity_poly.entity_id
_entity_poly.type
_entity_poly.pdbx_seq_one_letter_code
_entity_poly.pdbx_strand_id
1 'polypeptide(L)'
;MKIIISVLMLLSVFISEKMAIAEGSSAKDKQAGSVDITMDEKTKDPYKESQIKALGYLKLLKQKIEALGNGTSISQIEKPSNDVLHYLTGIYLHCTILKGVCPEILDSLLEVDLINSRLAKKAECPSLLGFWKHWKANDMEARQNHLVRIGFLAISSEFTRNTRPKYIKCQESIESMLDANMPDADYFKKRYEGESQSENAVSQSIKYVETASQTIPNIFTALNNMRK
;
A
#
# COMPACT_ATOMS: atom_id res chain seq x y z
N MET A 1 20.92 -46.43 -17.93
CA MET A 1 22.32 -46.49 -18.38
C MET A 1 22.38 -46.22 -19.88
N LYS A 2 22.77 -45.01 -20.28
CA LYS A 2 23.15 -44.61 -21.64
C LYS A 2 24.07 -43.40 -21.51
N ILE A 3 25.05 -43.33 -22.39
CA ILE A 3 26.41 -42.82 -22.23
C ILE A 3 26.67 -41.78 -23.33
N ILE A 4 27.34 -40.66 -22.96
CA ILE A 4 28.22 -39.75 -23.76
C ILE A 4 27.48 -38.89 -24.82
N ILE A 5 27.74 -37.58 -24.99
CA ILE A 5 28.90 -36.96 -25.68
C ILE A 5 29.08 -35.48 -25.26
N SER A 6 30.34 -35.14 -24.92
CA SER A 6 30.92 -33.79 -24.85
C SER A 6 31.28 -33.25 -26.24
N VAL A 7 31.11 -31.95 -26.51
CA VAL A 7 31.92 -31.11 -27.44
C VAL A 7 31.77 -29.65 -26.95
N LEU A 8 32.80 -28.93 -26.45
CA LEU A 8 33.80 -28.10 -27.18
C LEU A 8 33.14 -27.09 -28.17
N MET A 9 33.57 -25.87 -28.45
CA MET A 9 34.60 -24.94 -27.99
C MET A 9 34.39 -23.63 -28.83
N LEU A 10 34.98 -22.52 -28.36
CA LEU A 10 35.48 -21.35 -29.14
C LEU A 10 34.45 -20.32 -29.68
N LEU A 11 34.50 -19.04 -29.25
CA LEU A 11 35.44 -17.93 -29.57
C LEU A 11 35.15 -17.23 -30.92
N SER A 12 34.74 -15.96 -30.86
CA SER A 12 35.17 -14.96 -31.85
C SER A 12 34.90 -13.52 -31.35
N VAL A 13 36.01 -12.82 -31.13
CA VAL A 13 36.17 -11.37 -31.04
C VAL A 13 35.92 -10.74 -32.43
N PHE A 14 35.29 -9.57 -32.52
CA PHE A 14 35.61 -8.61 -33.58
C PHE A 14 35.56 -7.16 -33.04
N ILE A 15 36.65 -6.47 -33.36
CA ILE A 15 37.03 -5.08 -33.13
C ILE A 15 36.54 -4.23 -34.31
N SER A 16 36.28 -2.92 -34.09
CA SER A 16 36.66 -1.78 -34.96
C SER A 16 35.71 -0.60 -34.69
N GLU A 17 36.13 0.43 -33.93
CA GLU A 17 36.75 1.69 -34.40
C GLU A 17 35.90 2.50 -35.39
N LYS A 18 35.56 3.74 -34.98
CA LYS A 18 36.01 4.95 -35.68
C LYS A 18 35.85 6.21 -34.81
N MET A 19 36.99 6.81 -34.50
CA MET A 19 37.12 8.24 -34.18
C MET A 19 36.99 9.06 -35.47
N ALA A 20 36.37 10.23 -35.36
CA ALA A 20 36.67 11.36 -36.23
C ALA A 20 36.68 12.62 -35.37
N ILE A 21 37.85 13.26 -35.31
CA ILE A 21 38.08 14.60 -34.76
C ILE A 21 37.92 15.59 -35.92
N ALA A 22 37.26 16.71 -35.69
CA ALA A 22 37.45 17.93 -36.46
C ALA A 22 37.43 19.13 -35.52
N GLU A 23 38.61 19.72 -35.32
CA GLU A 23 38.83 21.02 -34.69
C GLU A 23 38.59 22.15 -35.70
N GLY A 24 38.11 23.30 -35.24
CA GLY A 24 37.98 24.48 -36.08
C GLY A 24 37.39 25.72 -35.42
N SER A 25 38.22 26.42 -34.64
CA SER A 25 38.36 27.90 -34.59
C SER A 25 37.17 28.81 -34.21
N SER A 26 37.30 29.41 -33.01
CA SER A 26 37.27 30.86 -32.71
C SER A 26 36.18 31.75 -33.34
N ALA A 27 35.27 32.29 -32.50
CA ALA A 27 35.24 33.71 -32.14
C ALA A 27 34.02 33.99 -31.24
N LYS A 28 34.19 35.00 -30.38
CA LYS A 28 33.24 35.58 -29.44
C LYS A 28 31.79 35.62 -29.96
N ASP A 29 30.89 35.00 -29.21
CA ASP A 29 29.64 35.63 -28.81
C ASP A 29 29.23 35.08 -27.45
N LYS A 30 29.19 35.95 -26.44
CA LYS A 30 28.54 35.67 -25.16
C LYS A 30 27.03 35.68 -25.44
N GLN A 31 26.52 34.57 -25.95
CA GLN A 31 25.09 34.32 -25.93
C GLN A 31 24.74 34.02 -24.47
N ALA A 32 24.26 35.05 -23.75
CA ALA A 32 23.49 34.83 -22.55
C ALA A 32 22.31 33.95 -22.96
N GLY A 33 22.42 32.65 -22.69
CA GLY A 33 21.28 31.77 -22.77
C GLY A 33 20.24 32.32 -21.80
N SER A 34 19.21 32.96 -22.33
CA SER A 34 17.97 33.11 -21.60
C SER A 34 17.49 31.69 -21.36
N VAL A 35 17.69 31.21 -20.14
CA VAL A 35 16.89 30.11 -19.64
C VAL A 35 15.49 30.70 -19.56
N ASP A 36 14.71 30.51 -20.62
CA ASP A 36 13.27 30.52 -20.49
C ASP A 36 12.97 29.38 -19.52
N ILE A 37 12.87 29.73 -18.23
CA ILE A 37 12.20 28.89 -17.26
C ILE A 37 10.73 29.01 -17.67
N THR A 38 10.35 28.22 -18.67
CA THR A 38 8.96 27.79 -18.75
C THR A 38 8.68 27.23 -17.38
N MET A 39 7.79 27.89 -16.63
CA MET A 39 7.20 27.31 -15.44
C MET A 39 6.41 26.11 -15.94
N ASP A 40 7.10 25.00 -16.15
CA ASP A 40 6.51 23.70 -16.37
C ASP A 40 5.51 23.53 -15.24
N GLU A 41 4.25 23.32 -15.61
CA GLU A 41 3.18 22.96 -14.69
C GLU A 41 3.75 21.98 -13.67
N LYS A 42 3.84 22.43 -12.39
CA LYS A 42 4.37 21.66 -11.26
C LYS A 42 4.07 20.18 -11.50
N THR A 43 5.08 19.39 -11.88
CA THR A 43 4.93 17.97 -12.14
C THR A 43 4.28 17.40 -10.88
N LYS A 44 2.99 17.04 -10.96
CA LYS A 44 2.24 16.55 -9.80
C LYS A 44 2.97 15.30 -9.33
N ASP A 45 3.54 15.36 -8.14
CA ASP A 45 4.21 14.21 -7.54
C ASP A 45 3.16 13.08 -7.40
N PRO A 46 3.30 11.98 -8.16
CA PRO A 46 2.31 10.90 -8.17
C PRO A 46 2.19 10.21 -6.80
N TYR A 47 3.23 10.27 -5.96
CA TYR A 47 3.20 9.74 -4.60
C TYR A 47 2.33 10.59 -3.68
N LYS A 48 2.45 11.92 -3.80
CA LYS A 48 1.61 12.85 -3.05
C LYS A 48 0.14 12.72 -3.42
N GLU A 49 -0.16 12.46 -4.69
CA GLU A 49 -1.53 12.19 -5.12
C GLU A 49 -2.07 10.88 -4.51
N SER A 50 -1.30 9.80 -4.56
CA SER A 50 -1.67 8.50 -3.97
C SER A 50 -1.89 8.60 -2.45
N GLN A 51 -1.06 9.39 -1.77
CA GLN A 51 -1.19 9.72 -0.36
C GLN A 51 -2.48 10.47 -0.04
N ILE A 52 -2.81 11.52 -0.80
CA ILE A 52 -4.06 12.29 -0.63
C ILE A 52 -5.26 11.36 -0.86
N LYS A 53 -5.23 10.53 -1.90
CA LYS A 53 -6.29 9.55 -2.18
C LYS A 53 -6.45 8.56 -1.03
N ALA A 54 -5.37 8.01 -0.50
CA ALA A 54 -5.43 7.05 0.61
C ALA A 54 -5.96 7.68 1.90
N LEU A 55 -5.54 8.90 2.22
CA LEU A 55 -6.06 9.63 3.38
C LEU A 55 -7.54 9.98 3.22
N GLY A 56 -7.94 10.47 2.04
CA GLY A 56 -9.33 10.75 1.71
C GLY A 56 -10.21 9.51 1.81
N TYR A 57 -9.70 8.36 1.37
CA TYR A 57 -10.37 7.08 1.47
C TYR A 57 -10.64 6.66 2.92
N LEU A 58 -9.63 6.73 3.80
CA LEU A 58 -9.80 6.39 5.22
C LEU A 58 -10.73 7.37 5.95
N LYS A 59 -10.68 8.67 5.62
CA LYS A 59 -11.61 9.66 6.16
C LYS A 59 -13.05 9.42 5.73
N LEU A 60 -13.27 9.05 4.46
CA LEU A 60 -14.58 8.65 3.97
C LEU A 60 -15.09 7.42 4.74
N LEU A 61 -14.26 6.39 4.92
CA LEU A 61 -14.62 5.22 5.71
C LEU A 61 -15.04 5.62 7.13
N LYS A 62 -14.28 6.48 7.81
CA LYS A 62 -14.63 6.98 9.14
C LYS A 62 -16.00 7.66 9.17
N GLN A 63 -16.26 8.58 8.22
CA GLN A 63 -17.56 9.25 8.11
C GLN A 63 -18.70 8.26 7.88
N LYS A 64 -18.47 7.21 7.09
CA LYS A 64 -19.47 6.16 6.83
C LYS A 64 -19.73 5.31 8.08
N ILE A 65 -18.70 4.97 8.86
CA ILE A 65 -18.84 4.30 10.15
C ILE A 65 -19.67 5.15 11.12
N GLU A 66 -19.36 6.44 11.25
CA GLU A 66 -20.11 7.37 12.12
C GLU A 66 -21.58 7.49 11.69
N ALA A 67 -21.85 7.60 10.38
CA ALA A 67 -23.21 7.63 9.86
C ALA A 67 -23.99 6.34 10.18
N LEU A 68 -23.35 5.18 9.95
CA LEU A 68 -23.90 3.87 10.24
C LEU A 68 -24.17 3.65 11.74
N GLY A 69 -23.24 4.06 12.61
CA GLY A 69 -23.40 4.01 14.07
C GLY A 69 -24.55 4.87 14.57
N ASN A 70 -24.85 5.98 13.89
CA ASN A 70 -26.03 6.81 14.16
C ASN A 70 -27.34 6.26 13.55
N GLY A 71 -27.30 5.10 12.90
CA GLY A 71 -28.46 4.49 12.23
C GLY A 71 -28.79 5.08 10.87
N THR A 72 -27.89 5.87 10.28
CA THR A 72 -28.08 6.43 8.94
C THR A 72 -27.72 5.39 7.88
N SER A 73 -28.59 5.20 6.90
CA SER A 73 -28.28 4.34 5.75
C SER A 73 -27.23 4.99 4.86
N ILE A 74 -26.29 4.19 4.36
CA ILE A 74 -25.25 4.64 3.44
C ILE A 74 -25.31 3.87 2.12
N SER A 75 -24.81 4.47 1.06
CA SER A 75 -24.37 3.72 -0.12
C SER A 75 -23.15 2.86 0.23
N GLN A 76 -22.93 1.80 -0.57
CA GLN A 76 -21.69 1.04 -0.54
C GLN A 76 -20.46 1.95 -0.63
N ILE A 77 -19.39 1.51 0.00
CA ILE A 77 -18.08 2.17 -0.05
C ILE A 77 -17.39 1.70 -1.31
N GLU A 78 -16.95 2.63 -2.15
CA GLU A 78 -16.21 2.26 -3.36
C GLU A 78 -14.96 1.47 -3.00
N LYS A 79 -14.62 0.50 -3.86
CA LYS A 79 -13.39 -0.27 -3.72
C LYS A 79 -12.19 0.69 -3.79
N PRO A 80 -11.17 0.55 -2.93
CA PRO A 80 -9.98 1.38 -3.03
C PRO A 80 -9.29 1.17 -4.38
N SER A 81 -8.83 2.27 -4.98
CA SER A 81 -8.08 2.21 -6.24
C SER A 81 -6.71 1.55 -6.05
N ASN A 82 -6.07 1.17 -7.16
CA ASN A 82 -4.71 0.60 -7.10
C ASN A 82 -3.70 1.56 -6.47
N ASP A 83 -3.82 2.87 -6.71
CA ASP A 83 -2.95 3.89 -6.11
C ASP A 83 -3.09 3.89 -4.58
N VAL A 84 -4.33 3.82 -4.08
CA VAL A 84 -4.63 3.76 -2.65
C VAL A 84 -4.04 2.50 -2.05
N LEU A 85 -4.30 1.33 -2.66
CA LEU A 85 -3.80 0.05 -2.16
C LEU A 85 -2.27 -0.01 -2.17
N HIS A 86 -1.64 0.45 -3.25
CA HIS A 86 -0.18 0.50 -3.35
C HIS A 86 0.40 1.37 -2.23
N TYR A 87 -0.12 2.59 -2.05
CA TYR A 87 0.34 3.47 -0.97
C TYR A 87 0.13 2.85 0.42
N LEU A 88 -1.05 2.26 0.69
CA LEU A 88 -1.34 1.61 1.97
C LEU A 88 -0.41 0.42 2.25
N THR A 89 0.02 -0.35 1.24
CA THR A 89 1.03 -1.41 1.45
C THR A 89 2.39 -0.85 1.87
N GLY A 90 2.81 0.28 1.28
CA GLY A 90 4.03 0.98 1.68
C GLY A 90 3.95 1.52 3.10
N ILE A 91 2.81 2.12 3.46
CA ILE A 91 2.55 2.61 4.81
C ILE A 91 2.55 1.47 5.83
N TYR A 92 1.90 0.35 5.53
CA TYR A 92 1.88 -0.83 6.41
C TYR A 92 3.30 -1.40 6.61
N LEU A 93 4.09 -1.53 5.53
CA LEU A 93 5.48 -1.98 5.63
C LEU A 93 6.32 -1.04 6.50
N HIS A 94 6.22 0.28 6.25
CA HIS A 94 6.93 1.29 7.02
C HIS A 94 6.57 1.26 8.50
N CYS A 95 5.28 1.11 8.81
CA CYS A 95 4.81 0.92 10.18
C CYS A 95 5.40 -0.32 10.82
N THR A 96 5.38 -1.43 10.07
CA THR A 96 5.86 -2.73 10.52
C THR A 96 7.35 -2.72 10.87
N ILE A 97 8.16 -2.02 10.09
CA ILE A 97 9.60 -1.89 10.33
C ILE A 97 9.89 -1.07 11.59
N LEU A 98 9.14 0.03 11.81
CA LEU A 98 9.42 0.97 12.89
C LEU A 98 8.82 0.56 14.23
N LYS A 99 7.63 -0.04 14.22
CA LYS A 99 6.81 -0.26 15.43
C LYS A 99 6.46 -1.74 15.66
N GLY A 100 6.86 -2.64 14.77
CA GLY A 100 6.29 -3.97 14.71
C GLY A 100 4.92 -3.93 14.02
N VAL A 101 4.19 -5.04 14.06
CA VAL A 101 2.95 -5.24 13.29
C VAL A 101 1.92 -4.13 13.53
N CYS A 102 1.39 -3.56 12.44
CA CYS A 102 0.36 -2.52 12.50
C CYS A 102 -0.97 -3.00 11.89
N PRO A 103 -1.76 -3.81 12.61
CA PRO A 103 -2.97 -4.44 12.09
C PRO A 103 -4.07 -3.42 11.72
N GLU A 104 -3.99 -2.19 12.21
CA GLU A 104 -5.04 -1.17 12.08
C GLU A 104 -5.37 -0.86 10.61
N ILE A 105 -4.37 -0.87 9.73
CA ILE A 105 -4.56 -0.66 8.28
C ILE A 105 -5.34 -1.82 7.67
N LEU A 106 -5.03 -3.05 8.10
CA LEU A 106 -5.71 -4.26 7.62
C LEU A 106 -7.12 -4.36 8.20
N ASP A 107 -7.31 -4.01 9.47
CA ASP A 107 -8.62 -3.93 10.11
C ASP A 107 -9.50 -2.86 9.45
N SER A 108 -8.93 -1.73 9.04
CA SER A 108 -9.66 -0.70 8.26
C SER A 108 -10.13 -1.23 6.90
N LEU A 109 -9.30 -1.99 6.19
CA LEU A 109 -9.69 -2.60 4.91
C LEU A 109 -10.68 -3.75 5.09
N LEU A 110 -10.55 -4.52 6.17
CA LEU A 110 -11.51 -5.54 6.56
C LEU A 110 -12.88 -4.91 6.84
N GLU A 111 -12.90 -3.73 7.46
CA GLU A 111 -14.13 -3.01 7.79
C GLU A 111 -14.87 -2.57 6.52
N VAL A 112 -14.16 -2.03 5.53
CA VAL A 112 -14.74 -1.72 4.21
C VAL A 112 -15.42 -2.96 3.63
N ASP A 113 -14.69 -4.06 3.59
CA ASP A 113 -15.15 -5.31 2.99
C ASP A 113 -16.35 -5.88 3.76
N LEU A 114 -16.37 -5.77 5.09
CA LEU A 114 -17.47 -6.19 5.93
C LEU A 114 -18.73 -5.32 5.71
N ILE A 115 -18.59 -3.99 5.69
CA ILE A 115 -19.70 -3.06 5.42
C ILE A 115 -20.31 -3.39 4.06
N ASN A 116 -19.48 -3.49 3.03
CA ASN A 116 -19.95 -3.77 1.67
C ASN A 116 -20.58 -5.15 1.55
N SER A 117 -19.98 -6.15 2.18
CA SER A 117 -20.51 -7.52 2.22
C SER A 117 -21.88 -7.58 2.88
N ARG A 118 -22.05 -6.81 3.97
CA ARG A 118 -23.31 -6.72 4.68
C ARG A 118 -24.40 -6.11 3.80
N LEU A 119 -24.12 -4.95 3.22
CA LEU A 119 -25.05 -4.24 2.32
C LEU A 119 -25.39 -5.06 1.07
N ALA A 120 -24.42 -5.84 0.55
CA ALA A 120 -24.62 -6.73 -0.60
C ALA A 120 -25.23 -8.09 -0.25
N LYS A 121 -25.33 -8.43 1.05
CA LYS A 121 -25.70 -9.77 1.55
C LYS A 121 -24.84 -10.89 0.97
N LYS A 122 -23.57 -10.61 0.73
CA LYS A 122 -22.61 -11.54 0.14
C LYS A 122 -21.23 -11.28 0.72
N ALA A 123 -20.62 -12.29 1.34
CA ALA A 123 -19.28 -12.16 1.88
C ALA A 123 -18.25 -12.07 0.75
N GLU A 124 -17.62 -10.92 0.62
CA GLU A 124 -16.55 -10.64 -0.32
C GLU A 124 -15.52 -9.72 0.32
N CYS A 125 -14.24 -9.88 -0.03
CA CYS A 125 -13.18 -9.02 0.48
C CYS A 125 -12.24 -8.46 -0.58
N PRO A 126 -12.78 -7.70 -1.56
CA PRO A 126 -12.00 -7.17 -2.67
C PRO A 126 -10.90 -6.18 -2.24
N SER A 127 -11.06 -5.49 -1.11
CA SER A 127 -10.10 -4.49 -0.62
C SER A 127 -8.89 -5.18 0.01
N LEU A 128 -9.12 -6.14 0.92
CA LEU A 128 -8.05 -6.93 1.53
C LEU A 128 -7.31 -7.82 0.53
N LEU A 129 -8.03 -8.51 -0.36
CA LEU A 129 -7.39 -9.30 -1.41
C LEU A 129 -6.60 -8.41 -2.37
N GLY A 130 -7.11 -7.21 -2.67
CA GLY A 130 -6.39 -6.19 -3.41
C GLY A 130 -5.09 -5.76 -2.72
N PHE A 131 -5.14 -5.49 -1.42
CA PHE A 131 -3.96 -5.17 -0.61
C PHE A 131 -2.92 -6.28 -0.68
N TRP A 132 -3.30 -7.54 -0.43
CA TRP A 132 -2.35 -8.67 -0.46
C TRP A 132 -1.79 -8.94 -1.85
N LYS A 133 -2.56 -8.66 -2.91
CA LYS A 133 -2.05 -8.70 -4.28
C LYS A 133 -0.95 -7.67 -4.49
N HIS A 134 -1.14 -6.43 -4.04
CA HIS A 134 -0.10 -5.39 -4.09
C HIS A 134 1.10 -5.72 -3.19
N TRP A 135 0.86 -6.24 -1.99
CA TRP A 135 1.89 -6.70 -1.06
C TRP A 135 2.81 -7.73 -1.72
N LYS A 136 2.23 -8.75 -2.34
CA LYS A 136 2.97 -9.79 -3.06
C LYS A 136 3.65 -9.26 -4.31
N ALA A 137 2.96 -8.47 -5.13
CA ALA A 137 3.48 -7.98 -6.41
C ALA A 137 4.69 -7.05 -6.27
N ASN A 138 4.87 -6.43 -5.09
CA ASN A 138 5.97 -5.50 -4.81
C ASN A 138 7.04 -6.09 -3.86
N ASP A 139 7.01 -7.40 -3.63
CA ASP A 139 7.93 -8.12 -2.74
C ASP A 139 7.99 -7.54 -1.32
N MET A 140 6.87 -7.02 -0.82
CA MET A 140 6.84 -6.34 0.48
C MET A 140 7.17 -7.29 1.63
N GLU A 141 6.81 -8.58 1.52
CA GLU A 141 7.19 -9.60 2.50
C GLU A 141 8.71 -9.75 2.61
N ALA A 142 9.41 -9.83 1.47
CA ALA A 142 10.86 -9.95 1.46
C ALA A 142 11.52 -8.69 2.05
N ARG A 143 11.00 -7.51 1.68
CA ARG A 143 11.46 -6.24 2.26
C ARG A 143 11.25 -6.20 3.78
N GLN A 144 10.08 -6.62 4.26
CA GLN A 144 9.79 -6.71 5.69
C GLN A 144 10.80 -7.62 6.39
N ASN A 145 11.03 -8.83 5.88
CA ASN A 145 11.93 -9.80 6.48
C ASN A 145 13.38 -9.30 6.58
N HIS A 146 13.80 -8.42 5.67
CA HIS A 146 15.15 -7.82 5.70
C HIS A 146 15.26 -6.57 6.57
N LEU A 147 14.19 -5.79 6.70
CA LEU A 147 14.21 -4.48 7.37
C LEU A 147 13.64 -4.51 8.78
N VAL A 148 12.88 -5.55 9.14
CA VAL A 148 12.30 -5.67 10.48
C VAL A 148 13.41 -5.77 11.53
N ARG A 149 13.30 -4.95 12.57
CA ARG A 149 14.26 -4.96 13.68
C ARG A 149 14.16 -6.29 14.44
N ILE A 150 15.30 -6.79 14.94
CA ILE A 150 15.36 -8.05 15.70
C ILE A 150 14.32 -8.08 16.84
N GLY A 151 14.13 -6.96 17.54
CA GLY A 151 13.14 -6.83 18.62
C GLY A 151 11.67 -7.04 18.21
N PHE A 152 11.36 -6.98 16.91
CA PHE A 152 10.00 -7.19 16.38
C PHE A 152 9.83 -8.53 15.64
N LEU A 153 10.88 -9.35 15.53
CA LEU A 153 10.81 -10.63 14.81
C LEU A 153 9.77 -11.59 15.42
N ALA A 154 9.76 -11.70 16.75
CA ALA A 154 8.83 -12.60 17.46
C ALA A 154 7.37 -12.21 17.21
N ILE A 155 7.03 -10.93 17.38
CA ILE A 155 5.68 -10.39 17.17
C ILE A 155 5.27 -10.52 15.70
N SER A 156 6.20 -10.26 14.77
CA SER A 156 5.93 -10.40 13.33
C SER A 156 5.65 -11.86 12.95
N SER A 157 6.41 -12.80 13.51
CA SER A 157 6.20 -14.24 13.31
C SER A 157 4.87 -14.71 13.90
N GLU A 158 4.53 -14.24 15.10
CA GLU A 158 3.26 -14.54 15.75
C GLU A 158 2.07 -14.04 14.93
N PHE A 159 2.12 -12.78 14.50
CA PHE A 159 1.09 -12.22 13.64
C PHE A 159 0.95 -13.02 12.34
N THR A 160 2.06 -13.34 11.69
CA THR A 160 2.08 -14.12 10.43
C THR A 160 1.38 -15.46 10.59
N ARG A 161 1.58 -16.14 11.73
CA ARG A 161 1.02 -17.47 12.00
C ARG A 161 -0.42 -17.43 12.47
N ASN A 162 -0.74 -16.50 13.39
CA ASN A 162 -1.99 -16.55 14.16
C ASN A 162 -3.02 -15.52 13.67
N THR A 163 -2.58 -14.32 13.29
CA THR A 163 -3.50 -13.20 12.99
C THR A 163 -3.68 -12.99 11.49
N ARG A 164 -2.59 -13.03 10.72
CA ARG A 164 -2.58 -12.81 9.27
C ARG A 164 -3.57 -13.70 8.50
N PRO A 165 -3.78 -14.99 8.85
CA PRO A 165 -4.75 -15.83 8.16
C PRO A 165 -6.16 -15.22 8.09
N LYS A 166 -6.59 -14.46 9.11
CA LYS A 166 -7.92 -13.80 9.11
C LYS A 166 -8.07 -12.77 7.98
N TYR A 167 -6.97 -12.11 7.58
CA TYR A 167 -6.99 -11.12 6.50
C TYR A 167 -6.79 -11.75 5.12
N ILE A 168 -6.08 -12.87 5.03
CA ILE A 168 -5.87 -13.58 3.77
C ILE A 168 -7.13 -14.39 3.41
N LYS A 169 -7.72 -15.07 4.40
CA LYS A 169 -9.00 -15.78 4.31
C LYS A 169 -10.14 -14.88 4.80
N CYS A 170 -10.14 -13.64 4.31
CA CYS A 170 -11.04 -12.60 4.78
C CYS A 170 -12.52 -12.92 4.56
N GLN A 171 -12.84 -13.71 3.53
CA GLN A 171 -14.23 -14.13 3.30
C GLN A 171 -14.78 -14.94 4.48
N GLU A 172 -14.06 -15.98 4.95
CA GLU A 172 -14.46 -16.78 6.12
C GLU A 172 -14.62 -15.90 7.37
N SER A 173 -13.70 -14.93 7.54
CA SER A 173 -13.77 -13.99 8.67
C SER A 173 -15.00 -13.10 8.58
N ILE A 174 -15.30 -12.54 7.40
CA ILE A 174 -16.50 -11.72 7.19
C ILE A 174 -17.76 -12.54 7.41
N GLU A 175 -17.86 -13.75 6.84
CA GLU A 175 -19.00 -14.65 7.03
C GLU A 175 -19.30 -14.87 8.51
N SER A 176 -18.27 -15.09 9.33
CA SER A 176 -18.41 -15.26 10.78
C SER A 176 -18.89 -14.00 11.51
N MET A 177 -18.71 -12.81 10.93
CA MET A 177 -19.11 -11.53 11.51
C MET A 177 -20.48 -11.04 11.01
N LEU A 178 -21.04 -11.64 9.97
CA LEU A 178 -22.35 -11.27 9.43
C LEU A 178 -23.46 -11.95 10.24
N ASP A 179 -24.32 -11.15 10.88
CA ASP A 179 -25.55 -11.66 11.50
C ASP A 179 -26.71 -11.54 10.50
N ALA A 180 -26.99 -12.61 9.75
CA ALA A 180 -28.03 -12.60 8.71
C ALA A 180 -29.44 -12.25 9.22
N ASN A 181 -29.69 -12.36 10.52
CA ASN A 181 -31.02 -12.18 11.12
C ASN A 181 -31.28 -10.78 11.66
N MET A 182 -30.24 -9.95 11.81
CA MET A 182 -30.36 -8.58 12.34
C MET A 182 -30.65 -7.56 11.22
N PRO A 183 -31.53 -6.57 11.38
CA PRO A 183 -31.63 -5.47 10.41
C PRO A 183 -30.30 -4.68 10.31
N ASP A 184 -29.95 -4.17 9.13
CA ASP A 184 -28.66 -3.51 8.91
C ASP A 184 -28.42 -2.32 9.86
N ALA A 185 -29.45 -1.51 10.11
CA ALA A 185 -29.37 -0.39 11.03
C ALA A 185 -29.02 -0.83 12.47
N ASP A 186 -29.64 -1.91 12.95
CA ASP A 186 -29.39 -2.44 14.30
C ASP A 186 -28.01 -3.11 14.37
N TYR A 187 -27.61 -3.82 13.31
CA TYR A 187 -26.29 -4.43 13.19
C TYR A 187 -25.19 -3.38 13.31
N PHE A 188 -25.27 -2.31 12.52
CA PHE A 188 -24.22 -1.29 12.53
C PHE A 188 -24.24 -0.42 13.79
N LYS A 189 -25.42 -0.10 14.35
CA LYS A 189 -25.52 0.55 15.66
C LYS A 189 -24.80 -0.25 16.74
N LYS A 190 -25.08 -1.56 16.82
CA LYS A 190 -24.44 -2.46 17.78
C LYS A 190 -22.95 -2.60 17.52
N ARG A 191 -22.53 -2.73 16.26
CA ARG A 191 -21.13 -2.90 15.87
C ARG A 191 -20.27 -1.69 16.24
N TYR A 192 -20.82 -0.49 16.09
CA TYR A 192 -20.14 0.78 16.37
C TYR A 192 -20.62 1.43 17.68
N GLU A 193 -21.20 0.64 18.58
CA GLU A 193 -21.59 1.12 19.90
C GLU A 193 -20.34 1.36 20.75
N GLY A 194 -20.20 2.58 21.29
CA GLY A 194 -19.03 3.00 22.06
C GLY A 194 -17.75 3.10 21.22
N GLU A 195 -16.59 3.04 21.87
CA GLU A 195 -15.28 3.06 21.19
C GLU A 195 -14.99 1.68 20.54
N SER A 196 -15.68 1.38 19.44
CA SER A 196 -15.53 0.11 18.74
C SER A 196 -14.10 -0.10 18.23
N GLN A 197 -13.64 -1.36 18.22
CA GLN A 197 -12.30 -1.70 17.73
C GLN A 197 -12.09 -1.25 16.28
N SER A 198 -13.12 -1.36 15.43
CA SER A 198 -13.08 -0.93 14.03
C SER A 198 -12.91 0.58 13.88
N GLU A 199 -13.67 1.37 14.64
CA GLU A 199 -13.55 2.84 14.58
C GLU A 199 -12.17 3.31 15.08
N ASN A 200 -11.66 2.66 16.12
CA ASN A 200 -10.31 2.88 16.63
C ASN A 200 -9.25 2.53 15.59
N ALA A 201 -9.36 1.38 14.91
CA ALA A 201 -8.42 0.99 13.85
C ALA A 201 -8.41 2.00 12.69
N VAL A 202 -9.58 2.48 12.25
CA VAL A 202 -9.67 3.50 11.20
C VAL A 202 -9.05 4.82 11.67
N SER A 203 -9.33 5.25 12.90
CA SER A 203 -8.78 6.49 13.46
C SER A 203 -7.25 6.42 13.60
N GLN A 204 -6.69 5.29 14.04
CA GLN A 204 -5.24 5.08 14.10
C GLN A 204 -4.61 5.03 12.71
N SER A 205 -5.28 4.41 11.73
CA SER A 205 -4.82 4.38 10.34
C SER A 205 -4.76 5.77 9.73
N ILE A 206 -5.79 6.60 9.95
CA ILE A 206 -5.81 8.02 9.55
C ILE A 206 -4.63 8.75 10.18
N LYS A 207 -4.48 8.66 11.51
CA LYS A 207 -3.40 9.35 12.23
C LYS A 207 -2.02 8.94 11.71
N TYR A 208 -1.83 7.66 11.42
CA TYR A 208 -0.57 7.15 10.91
C TYR A 208 -0.28 7.66 9.50
N VAL A 209 -1.27 7.59 8.59
CA VAL A 209 -1.15 8.12 7.24
C VAL A 209 -0.89 9.63 7.26
N GLU A 210 -1.60 10.39 8.10
CA GLU A 210 -1.38 11.85 8.26
C GLU A 210 0.02 12.16 8.78
N THR A 211 0.48 11.43 9.80
CA THR A 211 1.83 11.64 10.35
C THR A 211 2.90 11.33 9.31
N ALA A 212 2.76 10.21 8.59
CA ALA A 212 3.66 9.85 7.49
C ALA A 212 3.63 10.91 6.38
N SER A 213 2.43 11.40 6.04
CA SER A 213 2.21 12.42 4.99
C SER A 213 2.97 13.73 5.22
N GLN A 214 3.19 14.08 6.49
CA GLN A 214 3.85 15.32 6.90
C GLN A 214 5.37 15.15 7.03
N THR A 215 5.83 13.94 7.31
CA THR A 215 7.23 13.66 7.66
C THR A 215 8.00 12.96 6.54
N ILE A 216 7.28 12.30 5.62
CA ILE A 216 7.85 11.45 4.59
C ILE A 216 7.24 11.85 3.24
N PRO A 217 7.97 12.63 2.42
CA PRO A 217 7.49 13.02 1.09
C PRO A 217 7.21 11.82 0.17
N ASN A 218 7.99 10.75 0.31
CA ASN A 218 7.81 9.51 -0.44
C ASN A 218 8.11 8.29 0.44
N ILE A 219 7.06 7.52 0.74
CA ILE A 219 7.14 6.36 1.63
C ILE A 219 8.09 5.27 1.11
N PHE A 220 8.14 5.07 -0.21
CA PHE A 220 9.00 4.07 -0.83
C PHE A 220 10.47 4.50 -0.86
N THR A 221 10.73 5.80 -1.03
CA THR A 221 12.10 6.35 -0.87
C THR A 221 12.57 6.19 0.57
N ALA A 222 11.71 6.47 1.56
CA ALA A 222 12.05 6.25 2.96
C ALA A 222 12.39 4.79 3.26
N LEU A 223 11.58 3.85 2.74
CA LEU A 223 11.83 2.41 2.86
C LEU A 223 13.18 1.99 2.25
N ASN A 224 13.55 2.55 1.09
CA ASN A 224 14.83 2.25 0.45
C ASN A 224 16.03 2.78 1.26
N ASN A 225 15.88 3.93 1.93
CA ASN A 225 16.93 4.51 2.75
C ASN A 225 17.18 3.75 4.06
N MET A 226 16.20 2.98 4.56
CA MET A 226 16.37 2.12 5.75
C MET A 226 17.29 0.92 5.53
N ARG A 227 17.70 0.65 4.29
CA ARG A 227 18.64 -0.44 3.96
C ARG A 227 20.11 -0.06 4.15
N LYS A 228 20.42 1.24 4.23
CA LYS A 228 21.78 1.77 4.42
C LYS A 228 22.13 1.82 5.88
#